data_AF-A0A523QNX9-F1
#
_entry.id   AF-A0A523QNX9-F1
#
_cell.length_a   1.000
_cell.length_b   1.000
_cell.length_c   1.000
_cell.angle_alpha   90.00
_cell.angle_beta   90.00
_cell.angle_gamma   90.00
#
_symmetry.space_group_name_H-M   'P 1'
#
loop_
_entity.id
_entity.type
_entity.pdbx_description
1 polymer ?
#
loop_
_entity_poly.entity_id
_entity_poly.type
_entity_poly.pdbx_seq_one_letter_code
_entity_poly.pdbx_strand_id
1 'polypeptide(L)'
;MAHKNRNSGFTLIEMLIVFALIGILVGMGLPQYKYATKRARESVLKENLFQMRTLIDQYYADKGKYPYSLQALVDEKYLRAIPIDPITRSSETWIQMPE
;
A
#
# COMPACT_ATOMS: atom_id res chain seq x y z
N MET A 1 63.35 11.51 -13.50
CA MET A 1 62.60 11.51 -12.22
C MET A 1 61.36 10.67 -12.41
N ALA A 2 61.27 9.50 -11.77
CA ALA A 2 60.14 8.58 -11.95
C ALA A 2 59.13 8.77 -10.81
N HIS A 3 57.89 9.13 -11.16
CA HIS A 3 56.79 9.23 -10.22
C HIS A 3 56.41 7.81 -9.75
N LYS A 4 56.67 7.50 -8.47
CA LYS A 4 56.25 6.24 -7.85
C LYS A 4 54.74 6.29 -7.61
N ASN A 5 53.96 5.77 -8.56
CA ASN A 5 52.53 5.54 -8.37
C ASN A 5 52.35 4.49 -7.25
N ARG A 6 51.91 4.94 -6.07
CA ARG A 6 51.47 4.05 -4.99
C ARG A 6 50.09 3.51 -5.36
N ASN A 7 50.06 2.38 -6.04
CA ASN A 7 48.83 1.59 -6.14
C ASN A 7 48.52 1.02 -4.76
N SER A 8 47.65 1.70 -4.00
CA SER A 8 47.01 1.14 -2.81
C SER A 8 45.90 0.21 -3.24
N GLY A 9 46.05 -1.09 -2.98
CA GLY A 9 44.96 -2.07 -3.11
C GLY A 9 44.05 -2.06 -1.88
N PHE A 10 42.80 -2.48 -2.04
CA PHE A 10 41.87 -2.69 -0.93
C PHE A 10 42.33 -3.85 -0.04
N THR A 11 42.15 -3.70 1.27
CA THR A 11 42.41 -4.76 2.25
C THR A 11 41.18 -5.63 2.44
N LEU A 12 41.39 -6.89 2.86
CA LEU A 12 40.29 -7.80 3.19
C LEU A 12 39.45 -7.25 4.35
N ILE A 13 40.08 -6.56 5.31
CA ILE A 13 39.39 -6.00 6.47
C ILE A 13 38.43 -4.85 6.07
N GLU A 14 38.80 -4.04 5.08
CA GLU A 14 37.90 -3.00 4.55
C GLU A 14 36.65 -3.60 3.93
N MET A 15 36.79 -4.67 3.14
CA MET A 15 35.63 -5.35 2.56
C MET A 15 34.74 -6.00 3.64
N LEU A 16 35.32 -6.54 4.72
CA LEU A 16 34.55 -7.10 5.83
C LEU A 16 33.71 -6.03 6.54
N ILE A 17 34.30 -4.85 6.81
CA ILE A 17 33.57 -3.74 7.44
C ILE A 17 32.44 -3.25 6.52
N VAL A 18 32.69 -3.14 5.22
CA VAL A 18 31.68 -2.72 4.24
C VAL A 18 30.50 -3.69 4.21
N PHE A 19 30.74 -5.00 4.15
CA PHE A 19 29.65 -5.99 4.18
C PHE A 19 28.90 -5.99 5.52
N ALA A 20 29.60 -5.81 6.64
CA ALA A 20 28.96 -5.67 7.94
C ALA A 20 28.01 -4.45 7.98
N LEU A 21 28.45 -3.30 7.47
CA LEU A 21 27.62 -2.09 7.39
C LEU A 21 26.42 -2.27 6.44
N ILE A 22 26.62 -2.88 5.27
CA ILE A 22 25.52 -3.19 4.33
C ILE A 22 24.50 -4.12 5.01
N GLY A 23 24.97 -5.14 5.73
CA GLY A 23 24.10 -6.07 6.47
C GLY A 23 23.23 -5.36 7.51
N ILE A 24 23.80 -4.41 8.26
CA ILE A 24 23.05 -3.59 9.24
C ILE A 24 21.99 -2.74 8.53
N LEU A 25 22.36 -2.04 7.46
CA LEU A 25 21.44 -1.16 6.72
C LEU A 25 20.28 -1.96 6.09
N VAL A 26 20.57 -3.10 5.45
CA VAL A 26 19.54 -3.96 4.85
C VAL A 26 18.65 -4.59 5.92
N GLY A 27 19.25 -5.04 7.03
CA GLY A 27 18.54 -5.61 8.17
C GLY A 27 17.50 -4.66 8.76
N MET A 28 17.82 -3.36 8.83
CA MET A 28 16.88 -2.32 9.28
C MET A 28 15.92 -1.84 8.18
N GLY A 29 16.37 -1.79 6.92
CA GLY A 29 15.62 -1.20 5.81
C GLY A 29 14.43 -2.05 5.35
N LEU A 30 14.60 -3.38 5.24
CA LEU A 30 13.54 -4.28 4.77
C LEU A 30 12.26 -4.28 5.63
N PRO A 31 12.31 -4.39 6.98
CA PRO A 31 11.09 -4.34 7.79
C PRO A 31 10.38 -2.99 7.64
N GLN A 32 11.14 -1.88 7.66
CA GLN A 32 10.59 -0.54 7.52
C GLN A 32 9.83 -0.36 6.20
N TYR A 33 10.39 -0.84 5.09
CA TYR A 33 9.73 -0.81 3.78
C TYR A 33 8.40 -1.58 3.77
N LYS A 34 8.36 -2.77 4.38
CA LYS A 34 7.13 -3.57 4.48
C LYS A 34 6.05 -2.86 5.30
N TYR A 35 6.42 -2.25 6.43
CA TYR A 35 5.49 -1.47 7.25
C TYR A 35 4.94 -0.24 6.52
N ALA A 36 5.80 0.51 5.84
CA ALA A 36 5.38 1.68 5.05
C ALA A 36 4.38 1.28 3.96
N THR A 37 4.67 0.21 3.22
CA THR A 37 3.78 -0.29 2.17
C THR A 37 2.44 -0.76 2.74
N LYS A 38 2.46 -1.46 3.89
CA LYS A 38 1.23 -1.90 4.57
C LYS A 38 0.38 -0.71 5.01
N ARG A 39 0.98 0.29 5.65
CA ARG A 39 0.28 1.52 6.06
C ARG A 39 -0.33 2.29 4.89
N ALA A 40 0.39 2.37 3.77
CA ALA A 40 -0.14 3.00 2.56
C ALA A 40 -1.40 2.27 2.05
N ARG A 41 -1.37 0.93 2.01
CA ARG A 41 -2.55 0.13 1.63
C ARG A 41 -3.71 0.30 2.61
N GLU A 42 -3.43 0.32 3.91
CA GLU A 42 -4.45 0.58 4.94
C GLU A 42 -5.08 1.97 4.81
N SER A 43 -4.29 2.99 4.45
CA SER A 43 -4.80 4.34 4.21
C SER A 43 -5.76 4.38 3.02
N VAL A 44 -5.41 3.72 1.92
CA VAL A 44 -6.28 3.61 0.73
C VAL A 44 -7.54 2.81 1.06
N LEU A 45 -7.42 1.73 1.84
CA LEU A 45 -8.57 0.92 2.27
C LEU A 45 -9.56 1.76 3.08
N LYS A 46 -9.07 2.54 4.05
CA LYS A 46 -9.91 3.42 4.88
C LYS A 46 -10.62 4.47 4.03
N GLU A 47 -9.92 5.08 3.08
CA GLU A 47 -10.51 6.07 2.18
C GLU A 47 -11.61 5.45 1.30
N ASN A 48 -11.34 4.29 0.68
CA ASN A 48 -12.33 3.59 -0.13
C ASN A 48 -13.58 3.22 0.68
N LEU A 49 -13.41 2.74 1.92
CA LEU A 49 -14.52 2.43 2.82
C LEU A 49 -15.35 3.67 3.16
N PHE A 50 -14.69 4.79 3.47
CA PHE A 50 -15.35 6.05 3.78
C PHE A 50 -16.16 6.55 2.57
N GLN A 51 -15.56 6.57 1.38
CA GLN A 51 -16.24 6.97 0.15
C GLN A 51 -17.44 6.09 -0.17
N MET A 52 -17.29 4.75 -0.07
CA MET A 52 -18.42 3.83 -0.30
C MET A 52 -19.56 4.07 0.68
N ARG A 53 -19.26 4.28 1.97
CA ARG A 53 -20.27 4.61 2.98
C ARG A 53 -21.01 5.90 2.62
N THR A 54 -20.29 6.96 2.28
CA THR A 54 -20.89 8.24 1.86
C THR A 54 -21.83 8.06 0.67
N LEU A 55 -21.45 7.24 -0.31
CA LEU A 55 -22.28 6.98 -1.49
C LEU A 55 -23.51 6.11 -1.20
N ILE A 56 -23.40 5.17 -0.25
CA ILE A 56 -24.54 4.39 0.26
C ILE A 56 -25.53 5.31 0.97
N ASP A 57 -25.03 6.20 1.83
CA ASP A 57 -25.86 7.18 2.55
C ASP A 57 -26.54 8.15 1.57
N GLN A 58 -25.82 8.58 0.53
CA GLN A 58 -26.39 9.41 -0.55
C GLN A 58 -27.47 8.67 -1.32
N TYR A 59 -27.25 7.40 -1.66
CA TYR A 59 -28.25 6.57 -2.31
C TYR A 59 -29.52 6.45 -1.45
N TYR A 60 -29.38 6.29 -0.13
CA TYR A 60 -30.51 6.28 0.79
C TYR A 60 -31.24 7.63 0.81
N ALA A 61 -30.52 8.76 0.84
CA ALA A 61 -31.12 10.09 0.80
C ALA A 61 -31.95 10.32 -0.47
N ASP A 62 -31.48 9.80 -1.61
CA ASP A 62 -32.14 9.99 -2.91
C ASP A 62 -33.31 9.02 -3.15
N LYS A 63 -33.22 7.78 -2.65
CA LYS A 63 -34.18 6.69 -2.96
C LYS A 63 -35.05 6.28 -1.77
N GLY A 64 -34.74 6.74 -0.57
CA GLY A 64 -35.41 6.35 0.69
C GLY A 64 -35.17 4.90 1.11
N LYS A 65 -34.23 4.20 0.47
CA LYS A 65 -33.88 2.80 0.77
C LYS A 65 -32.41 2.56 0.51
N TYR A 66 -31.81 1.62 1.25
CA TYR A 66 -30.42 1.21 1.02
C TYR A 66 -30.28 0.37 -0.25
N PRO A 67 -29.10 0.39 -0.91
CA PRO A 67 -28.84 -0.44 -2.08
C PRO A 67 -28.78 -1.92 -1.69
N TYR A 68 -29.36 -2.80 -2.51
CA TYR A 68 -29.35 -4.26 -2.26
C TYR A 68 -27.97 -4.91 -2.47
N SER A 69 -27.06 -4.22 -3.17
CA SER A 69 -25.69 -4.67 -3.42
C SER A 69 -24.81 -3.48 -3.82
N LEU A 70 -23.48 -3.63 -3.73
CA LEU A 70 -22.54 -2.60 -4.20
C LEU A 70 -22.62 -2.42 -5.72
N GLN A 71 -23.06 -3.45 -6.44
CA GLN A 71 -23.25 -3.38 -7.88
C GLN A 71 -24.36 -2.39 -8.26
N ALA A 72 -25.42 -2.28 -7.45
CA ALA A 72 -26.49 -1.31 -7.67
C ALA A 72 -25.97 0.14 -7.69
N LEU A 73 -24.94 0.46 -6.90
CA LEU A 73 -24.31 1.78 -6.92
C LEU A 73 -23.59 2.07 -8.23
N VAL A 74 -23.04 1.05 -8.89
CA VAL A 74 -22.40 1.20 -10.21
C VAL A 74 -23.45 1.35 -11.30
N ASP A 75 -24.46 0.49 -11.28
CA ASP A 75 -25.53 0.48 -12.28
C ASP A 75 -26.33 1.79 -12.26
N GLU A 76 -26.56 2.36 -11.07
CA GLU A 76 -27.24 3.64 -10.87
C GLU A 76 -26.29 4.86 -10.86
N LYS A 77 -25.01 4.67 -11.23
CA LYS A 77 -24.01 5.73 -11.45
C LYS A 77 -23.60 6.55 -10.20
N TYR A 78 -23.81 6.03 -9.00
CA TYR A 78 -23.22 6.59 -7.77
C TYR A 78 -21.72 6.26 -7.68
N LEU A 79 -21.32 5.08 -8.16
CA LEU A 79 -19.94 4.65 -8.31
C LEU A 79 -19.59 4.46 -9.80
N ARG A 80 -18.35 4.80 -10.18
CA ARG A 80 -17.84 4.47 -11.53
C ARG A 80 -17.49 2.98 -11.67
N ALA A 81 -16.97 2.41 -10.60
CA ALA A 81 -16.64 1.00 -10.45
C ALA A 81 -16.46 0.71 -8.95
N ILE A 82 -16.62 -0.55 -8.55
CA ILE A 82 -16.31 -0.98 -7.18
C ILE A 82 -14.79 -0.89 -6.99
N PRO A 83 -14.27 -0.18 -5.97
CA PRO A 83 -12.84 -0.07 -5.74
C PRO A 83 -12.24 -1.44 -5.40
N ILE A 84 -10.98 -1.66 -5.80
CA ILE A 84 -10.25 -2.87 -5.46
C ILE A 84 -9.71 -2.73 -4.02
N ASP A 85 -9.90 -3.76 -3.20
CA ASP A 85 -9.30 -3.80 -1.86
C ASP A 85 -7.75 -3.84 -2.00
N PRO A 86 -7.01 -2.84 -1.47
CA PRO A 86 -5.55 -2.80 -1.60
C PRO A 86 -4.82 -3.86 -0.77
N ILE A 87 -5.50 -4.55 0.16
CA ILE A 87 -4.97 -5.63 0.99
C ILE A 87 -5.14 -6.98 0.29
N THR A 88 -6.33 -7.33 -0.17
CA THR A 88 -6.63 -8.62 -0.83
C THR A 88 -6.48 -8.59 -2.35
N ARG A 89 -6.40 -7.40 -2.95
CA ARG A 89 -6.35 -7.15 -4.40
C ARG A 89 -7.58 -7.66 -5.13
N SER A 90 -8.73 -7.73 -4.46
CA SER A 90 -10.00 -8.15 -5.04
C SER A 90 -11.09 -7.10 -4.81
N SER A 91 -12.06 -7.01 -5.72
CA SER A 91 -13.28 -6.23 -5.56
C SER A 91 -14.42 -7.02 -4.91
N GLU A 92 -14.24 -8.32 -4.65
CA GLU A 92 -15.28 -9.21 -4.10
C GLU A 92 -15.22 -9.34 -2.57
N THR A 93 -14.17 -8.82 -1.93
CA THR A 93 -13.98 -8.96 -0.47
C THR A 93 -14.89 -8.03 0.35
N TRP A 94 -15.55 -7.05 -0.28
CA TRP A 94 -16.38 -6.09 0.43
C TRP A 94 -17.65 -6.74 0.97
N ILE A 95 -17.72 -6.90 2.29
CA ILE A 95 -18.91 -7.37 2.98
C ILE A 95 -19.75 -6.15 3.35
N GLN A 96 -20.99 -6.11 2.89
CA GLN A 96 -21.98 -5.17 3.40
C GLN A 96 -22.41 -5.64 4.78
N MET A 97 -22.26 -4.79 5.78
CA MET A 97 -22.86 -5.03 7.10
C MET A 97 -24.33 -4.66 7.02
N PRO A 98 -25.26 -5.61 7.21
CA PRO A 98 -26.65 -5.27 7.46
C PRO A 98 -26.73 -4.58 8.83
N GLU A 99 -27.52 -3.51 8.93
CA GLU A 99 -28.01 -3.00 10.22
C GLU A 99 -28.85 -4.07 10.93
#